data_AF-A0A060Z7X9-F1
#
_entry.id   AF-A0A060Z7X9-F1
#
_cell.length_a   1.000
_cell.length_b   1.000
_cell.length_c   1.000
_cell.angle_alpha   90.00
_cell.angle_beta   90.00
_cell.angle_gamma   90.00
#
_symmetry.space_group_name_H-M   'P 1'
#
loop_
_entity.id
_entity.type
_entity.pdbx_description
1 polymer ?
#
loop_
_entity_poly.entity_id
_entity_poly.type
_entity_poly.pdbx_seq_one_letter_code
_entity_poly.pdbx_strand_id
1 'polypeptide(L)' 'MDGAMYHEILANNLLPSVRALKMGRGWVFQHDNDPKHTARATKEWLRKKHLKVLEWPSQSPDLNP' A
#
# COMPACT_ATOMS: atom_id res chain seq x y z
N MET A 1 -11.02 6.40 9.62
CA MET A 1 -10.57 6.31 8.21
C MET A 1 -11.26 5.12 7.58
N ASP A 2 -11.87 5.28 6.42
CA ASP A 2 -12.49 4.19 5.67
C ASP A 2 -11.64 3.78 4.44
N GLY A 3 -12.10 2.78 3.69
CA GLY A 3 -11.38 2.28 2.52
C GLY A 3 -11.29 3.26 1.36
N ALA A 4 -12.27 4.15 1.19
CA ALA A 4 -12.27 5.15 0.12
C ALA A 4 -11.23 6.24 0.40
N MET A 5 -11.20 6.75 1.63
CA MET A 5 -10.21 7.71 2.08
C MET A 5 -8.80 7.11 2.07
N TYR A 6 -8.64 5.84 2.45
CA TYR A 6 -7.36 5.14 2.33
C TYR A 6 -6.88 5.06 0.87
N HIS A 7 -7.76 4.66 -0.06
CA HIS A 7 -7.43 4.61 -1.48
C HIS A 7 -6.99 5.99 -2.01
N GLU A 8 -7.70 7.07 -1.64
CA GLU A 8 -7.35 8.43 -2.05
C GLU A 8 -5.98 8.86 -1.52
N ILE A 9 -5.67 8.56 -0.26
CA ILE A 9 -4.35 8.82 0.33
C ILE A 9 -3.26 8.10 -0.46
N LEU A 10 -3.44 6.82 -0.79
CA LEU A 10 -2.47 6.08 -1.60
C LEU A 10 -2.33 6.67 -3.01
N ALA A 11 -3.44 7.00 -3.66
CA ALA A 11 -3.45 7.54 -5.01
C ALA A 11 -2.70 8.87 -5.10
N ASN A 12 -2.84 9.71 -4.08
CA ASN A 12 -2.24 11.04 -4.04
C ASN A 12 -0.78 11.03 -3.56
N ASN A 13 -0.39 10.12 -2.66
CA ASN A 13 0.89 10.23 -1.96
C ASN A 13 1.91 9.15 -2.32
N LEU A 14 1.49 7.93 -2.69
CA LEU A 14 2.41 6.79 -2.76
C LEU A 14 3.55 6.99 -3.76
N LEU A 15 3.23 7.31 -5.02
CA LEU A 15 4.27 7.51 -6.05
C LEU A 15 5.09 8.78 -5.83
N PRO A 16 4.50 9.93 -5.43
CA PRO A 16 5.28 11.08 -4.99
C PRO A 16 6.28 10.75 -3.86
N SER A 17 5.87 9.99 -2.84
CA SER A 17 6.77 9.58 -1.75
C SER A 17 7.92 8.71 -2.25
N VAL A 18 7.65 7.72 -3.09
CA VAL A 18 8.68 6.86 -3.72
C VAL A 18 9.73 7.70 -4.46
N ARG A 19 9.29 8.73 -5.19
CA ARG A 19 10.18 9.67 -5.91
C ARG A 19 10.96 10.55 -4.95
N ALA A 20 10.31 11.12 -3.95
CA ALA A 20 10.93 12.01 -2.96
C ALA A 20 12.01 11.27 -2.14
N LEU A 21 11.74 10.02 -1.79
CA LEU A 21 12.68 9.12 -1.10
C LEU A 21 13.76 8.54 -2.02
N LYS A 22 13.74 8.88 -3.32
CA LYS A 22 14.67 8.37 -4.33
C LYS A 22 14.77 6.84 -4.33
N MET A 23 13.65 6.17 -4.09
CA MET A 23 13.62 4.70 -4.07
C MET A 23 13.95 4.17 -5.47
N GLY A 24 14.89 3.22 -5.52
CA GLY A 24 15.29 2.58 -6.76
C GLY A 24 14.23 1.65 -7.34
N ARG A 25 14.59 0.93 -8.40
CA ARG A 25 13.75 -0.13 -8.95
C ARG A 25 13.62 -1.27 -7.94
N GLY A 26 12.44 -1.91 -7.93
CA GLY A 26 12.21 -3.13 -7.13
C GLY A 26 11.74 -2.89 -5.70
N TRP A 27 11.38 -1.67 -5.32
CA TRP A 27 10.70 -1.42 -4.05
C TRP A 27 9.39 -2.23 -3.94
N VAL A 28 9.03 -2.54 -2.70
CA VAL A 28 7.82 -3.30 -2.36
C VAL A 28 7.00 -2.45 -1.40
N PHE A 29 5.71 -2.33 -1.66
CA PHE A 29 4.76 -1.64 -0.81
C PHE A 29 4.33 -2.56 0.34
N GLN A 30 4.45 -2.10 1.58
CA GLN A 30 3.95 -2.81 2.75
C GLN A 30 2.71 -2.09 3.30
N HIS A 31 1.66 -2.87 3.58
CA HIS A 31 0.53 -2.44 4.40
C HIS A 31 -0.04 -3.64 5.16
N ASP A 32 -0.72 -3.40 6.28
CA ASP A 32 -1.37 -4.49 7.03
C ASP A 32 -2.66 -4.99 6.32
N ASN A 33 -3.22 -6.08 6.84
CA ASN A 33 -4.45 -6.68 6.33
C ASN A 33 -5.73 -6.06 6.91
N ASP A 34 -5.71 -4.82 7.42
CA ASP A 34 -6.94 -4.15 7.87
C ASP A 34 -8.00 -4.20 6.74
N PRO A 35 -9.27 -4.52 7.04
CA PRO A 35 -10.35 -4.55 6.04
C PRO A 35 -10.41 -3.32 5.13
N LYS A 36 -10.04 -2.14 5.63
CA LYS A 36 -10.01 -0.90 4.83
C LYS A 36 -8.87 -0.90 3.79
N HIS A 37 -7.77 -1.57 4.07
CA HIS A 37 -6.61 -1.69 3.17
C HIS A 37 -6.79 -2.81 2.14
N THR A 38 -7.54 -3.85 2.51
CA THR A 38 -7.79 -5.03 1.67
C THR A 38 -9.04 -4.89 0.78
N ALA A 39 -9.67 -3.71 0.77
CA ALA A 39 -10.80 -3.38 -0.09
C ALA A 39 -10.49 -3.65 -1.57
N ARG A 40 -11.50 -4.15 -2.31
CA ARG A 40 -11.34 -4.54 -3.73
C ARG A 40 -10.79 -3.41 -4.61
N ALA A 41 -11.31 -2.19 -4.43
CA ALA A 41 -10.88 -1.03 -5.19
C ALA A 41 -9.38 -0.75 -5.01
N THR A 42 -8.88 -0.82 -3.78
CA THR A 42 -7.47 -0.63 -3.46
C THR A 42 -6.59 -1.71 -4.08
N LYS A 43 -7.00 -2.98 -3.99
CA LYS A 43 -6.27 -4.10 -4.62
C LYS A 43 -6.22 -3.96 -6.14
N GLU A 44 -7.33 -3.60 -6.78
CA GLU A 44 -7.38 -3.38 -8.22
C GLU A 44 -6.51 -2.20 -8.67
N TRP A 45 -6.51 -1.12 -7.90
CA TRP A 45 -5.66 0.04 -8.16
C TRP A 45 -4.17 -0.30 -8.06
N LEU A 46 -3.75 -0.97 -6.98
CA LEU A 46 -2.36 -1.44 -6.79
C LEU A 46 -1.92 -2.34 -7.95
N ARG A 47 -2.78 -3.27 -8.37
CA ARG A 47 -2.55 -4.15 -9.52
C ARG A 47 -2.41 -3.35 -10.83
N LYS A 48 -3.31 -2.39 -11.10
CA LYS A 48 -3.27 -1.54 -12.31
C LYS A 48 -2.01 -0.67 -12.37
N LYS A 49 -1.48 -0.27 -11.21
CA LYS A 49 -0.23 0.48 -11.11
C LYS A 49 1.03 -0.42 -11.15
N HIS A 50 0.86 -1.74 -11.28
CA HIS A 50 1.94 -2.73 -11.27
C HIS A 50 2.82 -2.63 -10.01
N LEU A 51 2.21 -2.33 -8.87
CA LEU A 51 2.92 -2.20 -7.60
C LEU A 51 3.09 -3.58 -6.97
N LYS A 52 4.32 -3.88 -6.54
CA LYS A 52 4.58 -5.05 -5.70
C LYS A 52 4.10 -4.75 -4.30
N VAL A 53 3.28 -5.64 -3.73
CA VAL A 53 2.78 -5.54 -2.37
C VAL A 53 3.36 -6.69 -1.56
N LEU A 54 3.88 -6.40 -0.37
CA LEU A 54 4.38 -7.41 0.55
C LEU A 54 3.20 -8.20 1.12
N GLU A 55 3.31 -9.52 1.13
CA GLU A 55 2.35 -10.36 1.85
C GLU A 55 2.52 -10.13 3.35
N TRP A 56 1.43 -9.73 4.02
CA TRP A 56 1.44 -9.42 5.44
C TRP A 56 0.61 -10.44 6.21
N PRO A 57 1.08 -11.03 7.31
CA PRO A 57 0.25 -11.84 8.18
C PRO A 57 -0.67 -10.95 9.04
N SER A 58 -1.91 -11.41 9.25
CA SER A 58 -2.87 -10.68 10.10
C SER A 58 -2.43 -10.72 11.56
N GLN A 59 -2.70 -9.63 12.31
CA GLN A 59 -2.38 -9.51 13.74
C GLN A 59 -0.89 -9.61 14.06
N SER A 60 -0.01 -9.17 13.16
CA SER A 60 1.44 -9.16 13.37
C SER A 60 2.01 -7.74 13.38
N PRO A 61 1.67 -6.91 14.38
CA PRO A 61 2.23 -5.57 14.52
C PRO A 61 3.74 -5.59 14.81
N ASP A 62 4.22 -6.68 15.41
CA ASP A 62 5.62 -6.95 15.75
C ASP A 62 6.53 -7.08 14.52
N LEU A 63 5.96 -7.37 13.35
CA LEU A 63 6.71 -7.47 12.11
C LEU A 63 6.94 -6.11 11.42
N ASN A 64 6.32 -5.03 11.92
CA ASN A 64 6.49 -3.70 11.34
C ASN A 64 7.72 -2.99 11.96
N PRO A 65 8.81 -2.79 11.19
CA PRO A 65 10.06 -2.23 11.69
C PRO A 65 10.02 -0.72 11.99
#